data_AF-A0A2V7UIM8-F1
#
_entry.id   AF-A0A2V7UIM8-F1
#
_cell.length_a   1.000
_cell.length_b   1.000
_cell.length_c   1.000
_cell.angle_alpha   90.00
_cell.angle_beta   90.00
_cell.angle_gamma   90.00
#
_symmetry.space_group_name_H-M   'P 1'
#
loop_
_entity.id
_entity.type
_entity.pdbx_description
1 polymer ?
#
loop_
_entity_poly.entity_id
_entity_poly.type
_entity_poly.pdbx_seq_one_letter_code
_entity_poly.pdbx_strand_id
1 'polypeptide(L)'
;MAVCAVLAVLGSSGSARAQALTVGSPGPNQFHLTATAGERTNSNAFFEEGTPQGDYVSTFQLDLTARRQSPRTNWSLDYRPLLNHYLNFSELDSSSHALDAAANYTLTPRSRLALRELF
;
A
#
# COMPACT_ATOMS: atom_id res chain seq x y z
N MET A 1 -16.61 17.05 -7.28
CA MET A 1 -15.78 15.85 -7.09
C MET A 1 -16.70 14.71 -6.74
N ALA A 2 -16.81 13.67 -7.57
CA ALA A 2 -17.57 12.47 -7.24
C ALA A 2 -16.62 11.49 -6.52
N VAL A 3 -16.97 11.11 -5.30
CA VAL A 3 -16.28 10.07 -4.52
C VAL A 3 -16.96 8.74 -4.86
N CYS A 4 -16.28 7.86 -5.58
CA CYS A 4 -16.74 6.49 -5.80
C CYS A 4 -16.09 5.58 -4.76
N ALA A 5 -16.83 5.20 -3.71
CA ALA A 5 -16.45 4.13 -2.82
C ALA A 5 -16.95 2.80 -3.42
N VAL A 6 -16.04 1.86 -3.68
CA VAL A 6 -16.39 0.50 -4.12
C VAL A 6 -16.05 -0.45 -3.00
N LEU A 7 -17.08 -0.98 -2.32
CA LEU A 7 -16.94 -2.00 -1.30
C LEU A 7 -17.03 -3.38 -1.98
N ALA A 8 -15.89 -3.99 -2.31
CA ALA A 8 -15.86 -5.33 -2.88
C ALA A 8 -15.89 -6.39 -1.79
N VAL A 9 -16.79 -7.35 -1.94
CA VAL A 9 -17.17 -8.34 -0.95
C VAL A 9 -17.00 -9.70 -1.63
N LEU A 10 -15.87 -10.39 -1.38
CA LEU A 10 -15.64 -11.74 -1.88
C LEU A 10 -15.39 -12.65 -0.69
N GLY A 11 -16.19 -13.70 -0.56
CA GLY A 11 -16.08 -14.67 0.51
C GLY A 11 -16.25 -16.10 0.00
N SER A 12 -15.30 -16.96 0.33
CA SER A 12 -15.51 -18.38 0.56
C SER A 12 -14.50 -18.87 1.60
N SER A 13 -15.04 -19.38 2.71
CA SER A 13 -14.43 -20.27 3.71
C SER A 13 -12.93 -20.09 4.04
N GLY A 14 -12.64 -19.34 5.11
CA GLY A 14 -11.35 -19.36 5.82
C GLY A 14 -10.60 -18.03 5.94
N SER A 15 -11.09 -16.95 5.34
CA SER A 15 -10.43 -15.63 5.38
C SER A 15 -11.47 -14.53 5.54
N ALA A 16 -11.32 -13.69 6.57
CA ALA A 16 -12.17 -12.52 6.72
C ALA A 16 -11.72 -11.42 5.75
N ARG A 17 -12.73 -10.81 5.11
CA ARG A 17 -12.63 -9.95 3.92
C ARG A 17 -11.62 -8.82 4.05
N ALA A 18 -10.80 -8.67 3.02
CA ALA A 18 -10.14 -7.41 2.70
C ALA A 18 -11.20 -6.32 2.46
N GLN A 19 -11.21 -5.27 3.28
CA GLN A 19 -12.02 -4.07 3.04
C GLN A 19 -11.11 -3.00 2.43
N ALA A 20 -11.42 -2.57 1.20
CA ALA A 20 -10.70 -1.52 0.51
C ALA A 20 -11.52 -0.22 0.51
N LEU A 21 -10.96 0.87 1.06
CA LEU A 21 -11.48 2.22 0.87
C LEU A 21 -10.60 2.95 -0.13
N THR A 22 -11.18 3.36 -1.25
CA THR A 22 -10.49 4.08 -2.31
C THR A 22 -11.01 5.52 -2.43
N VAL A 23 -10.10 6.49 -2.46
CA VAL A 23 -10.41 7.91 -2.68
C VAL A 23 -9.49 8.48 -3.76
N GLY A 24 -10.04 9.23 -4.70
CA GLY A 24 -9.27 9.86 -5.77
C GLY A 24 -9.97 9.87 -7.12
N SER A 25 -9.38 10.55 -8.10
CA SER A 25 -9.83 10.51 -9.49
C SER A 25 -8.67 10.08 -10.40
N PRO A 26 -8.85 9.06 -11.26
CA PRO A 26 -7.83 8.67 -12.21
C PRO A 26 -7.61 9.77 -13.26
N GLY A 27 -6.35 10.05 -13.59
CA GLY A 27 -5.99 11.09 -14.56
C GLY A 27 -4.50 11.41 -14.63
N PRO A 28 -4.08 12.29 -15.55
CA PRO A 28 -2.68 12.75 -15.67
C PRO A 28 -2.23 13.55 -14.45
N ASN A 29 -3.18 14.18 -13.76
CA ASN A 29 -3.04 14.72 -12.42
C ASN A 29 -3.96 13.91 -11.52
N GLN A 30 -3.41 13.01 -10.71
CA GLN A 30 -4.21 12.20 -9.81
C GLN A 30 -3.59 12.13 -8.43
N PHE A 31 -4.49 11.93 -7.48
CA PHE A 31 -4.21 11.46 -6.15
C PHE A 31 -5.15 10.28 -5.95
N HIS A 32 -4.61 9.15 -5.55
CA HIS A 32 -5.32 7.91 -5.31
C HIS A 32 -4.79 7.31 -4.02
N LEU A 33 -5.69 7.05 -3.08
CA LEU A 33 -5.38 6.38 -1.83
C LEU A 33 -6.31 5.19 -1.69
N THR A 34 -5.72 4.01 -1.51
CA THR A 34 -6.46 2.79 -1.17
C THR A 34 -5.98 2.29 0.19
N ALA A 35 -6.91 2.09 1.13
CA ALA A 35 -6.64 1.49 2.42
C ALA A 35 -7.28 0.10 2.46
N THR A 36 -6.48 -0.94 2.71
CA THR A 36 -6.93 -2.34 2.78
C THR A 36 -6.67 -2.90 4.17
N ALA A 37 -7.70 -3.40 4.83
CA ALA A 37 -7.56 -4.18 6.07
C ALA A 37 -8.10 -5.59 5.84
N GLY A 38 -7.39 -6.61 6.30
CA GLY A 38 -7.82 -8.00 6.18
C GLY A 38 -7.27 -8.87 7.30
N GLU A 39 -7.85 -10.05 7.47
CA GLU A 39 -7.43 -11.00 8.49
C GLU A 39 -7.27 -12.38 7.87
N ARG A 40 -6.22 -13.10 8.28
CA ARG A 40 -5.97 -14.47 7.85
C ARG A 40 -5.44 -15.31 9.00
N THR A 41 -5.69 -16.61 8.94
CA THR A 41 -5.06 -17.56 9.85
C THR A 41 -3.71 -18.00 9.26
N ASN A 42 -2.64 -17.87 10.04
CA ASN A 42 -1.32 -18.40 9.73
C ASN A 42 -1.10 -19.67 10.57
N SER A 43 -1.31 -20.84 9.99
CA SER A 43 -1.08 -22.13 10.66
C SER A 43 0.41 -22.44 10.92
N ASN A 44 1.33 -21.64 10.37
CA ASN A 44 2.78 -21.88 10.38
C ASN A 44 3.52 -20.88 11.29
N ALA A 45 2.86 -20.34 12.31
CA ALA A 45 3.53 -19.60 13.38
C ALA A 45 4.17 -20.59 14.36
N PHE A 46 5.49 -20.49 14.55
CA PHE A 46 6.30 -21.34 15.43
C PHE A 46 6.94 -20.46 16.52
N PHE A 47 6.75 -20.83 17.78
CA PHE A 47 7.38 -20.15 18.93
C PHE A 47 8.46 -21.03 19.60
N GLU A 48 8.36 -22.35 19.45
CA GLU A 48 9.34 -23.34 19.92
C GLU A 48 9.70 -24.29 18.76
N GLU A 49 10.91 -24.87 18.78
CA GLU A 49 11.34 -25.84 17.75
C GLU A 49 10.36 -27.01 17.68
N GLY A 50 9.54 -27.05 16.62
CA GLY A 50 8.93 -28.28 16.11
C GLY A 50 7.39 -28.35 16.08
N THR A 51 6.63 -27.50 16.78
CA THR A 51 5.15 -27.56 16.74
C THR A 51 4.53 -26.25 16.24
N PRO A 52 3.79 -26.26 15.11
CA PRO A 52 3.04 -25.09 14.66
C PRO A 52 1.93 -24.79 15.67
N GLN A 53 1.95 -23.58 16.26
CA GLN A 53 0.91 -23.15 17.20
C GLN A 53 -0.25 -22.47 16.46
N GLY A 54 0.03 -21.91 15.29
CA GLY A 54 -0.93 -21.18 14.49
C GLY A 54 -1.31 -19.83 15.12
N ASP A 55 -1.62 -18.84 14.29
CA ASP A 55 -2.06 -17.53 14.78
C ASP A 55 -3.05 -16.85 13.83
N TYR A 56 -3.76 -15.86 14.36
CA TYR A 56 -4.51 -14.90 13.56
C TYR A 56 -3.62 -13.70 13.24
N VAL A 57 -3.58 -13.36 11.96
CA VAL A 57 -2.79 -12.23 11.43
C VAL A 57 -3.75 -11.20 10.87
N SER A 58 -3.70 -10.00 11.44
CA SER A 58 -4.35 -8.81 10.90
C SER A 58 -3.37 -8.06 10.02
N THR A 59 -3.75 -7.82 8.77
CA THR A 59 -2.95 -7.09 7.80
C THR A 59 -3.60 -5.75 7.50
N PHE A 60 -2.81 -4.68 7.58
CA PHE A 60 -3.19 -3.34 7.16
C PHE A 60 -2.24 -2.84 6.08
N GLN A 61 -2.77 -2.55 4.90
CA GLN A 61 -2.02 -2.04 3.77
C GLN A 61 -2.58 -0.69 3.34
N LEU A 62 -1.70 0.28 3.09
CA LEU A 62 -2.07 1.48 2.34
C LEU A 62 -1.39 1.44 0.98
N ASP A 63 -2.05 1.99 -0.02
CA ASP A 63 -1.49 2.27 -1.34
C ASP A 63 -1.80 3.71 -1.70
N LEU A 64 -0.75 4.54 -1.73
CA LEU A 64 -0.81 5.94 -2.11
C LEU A 64 -0.12 6.11 -3.46
N THR A 65 -0.90 6.43 -4.48
CA THR A 65 -0.41 6.88 -5.79
C THR A 65 -0.76 8.34 -6.01
N ALA A 66 0.24 9.19 -6.17
CA ALA A 66 0.05 10.58 -6.55
C ALA A 66 0.93 10.92 -7.75
N ARG A 67 0.38 11.63 -8.72
CA ARG A 67 1.15 12.15 -9.86
C ARG A 67 0.60 13.48 -10.33
N ARG A 68 1.50 14.33 -10.79
CA ARG A 68 1.14 15.63 -11.37
C ARG A 68 2.02 15.93 -12.56
N GLN A 69 1.39 16.38 -13.64
CA GLN A 69 1.99 16.82 -14.87
C GLN A 69 1.64 18.28 -15.14
N SER A 70 2.66 19.05 -15.51
CA SER A 70 2.56 20.43 -15.97
C SER A 70 3.62 20.67 -17.05
N PRO A 71 3.56 21.78 -17.81
CA PRO A 71 4.52 22.04 -18.89
C PRO A 71 6.00 22.06 -18.45
N ARG A 72 6.28 22.39 -17.19
CA ARG A 72 7.66 22.46 -16.66
C ARG A 72 7.98 21.43 -15.59
N THR A 73 6.98 20.80 -14.98
CA THR A 73 7.17 19.91 -13.84
C THR A 73 6.34 18.66 -14.01
N ASN A 74 6.96 17.50 -13.83
CA ASN A 74 6.28 16.22 -13.72
C ASN A 74 6.79 15.49 -12.49
N TRP A 75 5.92 15.00 -11.63
CA TRP A 75 6.29 14.15 -10.51
C TRP A 75 5.30 13.01 -10.30
N SER A 76 5.80 11.92 -9.74
CA SER A 76 5.05 10.76 -9.30
C SER A 76 5.55 10.27 -7.95
N LEU A 77 4.64 9.69 -7.18
CA LEU A 77 4.85 9.12 -5.87
C LEU A 77 3.97 7.88 -5.77
N ASP A 78 4.57 6.73 -5.55
CA ASP A 78 3.90 5.48 -5.21
C ASP A 78 4.46 5.00 -3.87
N TYR A 79 3.63 4.98 -2.84
CA TYR A 79 4.01 4.56 -1.49
C TYR A 79 3.07 3.49 -0.96
N ARG A 80 3.63 2.34 -0.59
CA ARG A 80 2.87 1.15 -0.19
C ARG A 80 3.36 0.58 1.14
N PRO A 81 2.94 1.12 2.29
CA PRO A 81 3.22 0.51 3.58
C PRO A 81 2.28 -0.69 3.85
N LEU A 82 2.83 -1.71 4.49
CA LEU A 82 2.15 -2.92 4.92
C LEU A 82 2.54 -3.23 6.37
N LEU A 83 1.53 -3.35 7.22
CA LEU A 83 1.66 -3.79 8.61
C LEU A 83 0.98 -5.16 8.76
N ASN A 84 1.67 -6.09 9.39
CA ASN A 84 1.09 -7.33 9.88
C ASN A 84 1.18 -7.35 11.40
N HIS A 85 0.06 -7.67 12.02
CA HIS A 85 -0.06 -7.83 13.46
C HIS A 85 -0.53 -9.25 13.77
N TYR A 86 0.23 -9.95 14.60
CA TYR A 86 -0.03 -11.30 15.08
C TYR A 86 -0.75 -11.23 16.43
N LEU A 87 -1.89 -11.88 16.55
CA LEU A 87 -2.75 -11.77 17.73
C LEU A 87 -2.08 -12.37 18.98
N ASN A 88 -1.46 -13.54 18.85
CA ASN A 88 -0.86 -14.26 19.97
C ASN A 88 0.67 -14.14 20.01
N PHE A 89 1.32 -13.89 18.86
CA PHE A 89 2.78 -13.79 18.74
C PHE A 89 3.22 -12.42 18.23
N SER A 90 2.98 -11.37 19.03
CA SER A 90 3.30 -9.98 18.65
C SER A 90 4.78 -9.75 18.31
N GLU A 91 5.69 -10.64 18.71
CA GLU A 91 7.11 -10.61 18.33
C GLU A 91 7.32 -10.87 16.83
N LEU A 92 6.32 -11.47 16.16
CA LEU A 92 6.28 -11.69 14.71
C LEU A 92 5.64 -10.52 13.96
N ASP A 93 5.21 -9.47 14.67
CA ASP A 93 4.71 -8.25 14.06
C ASP A 93 5.77 -7.70 13.09
N SER A 94 5.30 -7.30 11.92
CA SER A 94 6.18 -6.83 10.87
C SER A 94 5.59 -5.65 10.15
N SER A 95 6.47 -4.68 9.87
CA SER A 95 6.17 -3.56 8.99
C SER A 95 7.11 -3.63 7.80
N SER A 96 6.57 -3.48 6.61
CA SER A 96 7.33 -3.27 5.38
C SER A 96 6.76 -2.07 4.65
N HIS A 97 7.57 -1.44 3.82
CA HIS A 97 7.12 -0.36 2.97
C HIS A 97 7.92 -0.33 1.69
N ALA A 98 7.30 0.17 0.63
CA ALA A 98 7.96 0.43 -0.63
C ALA A 98 7.65 1.85 -1.09
N LEU A 99 8.65 2.54 -1.64
CA LEU A 99 8.52 3.86 -2.25
C LEU A 99 9.11 3.84 -3.66
N ASP A 100 8.38 4.38 -4.62
CA ASP A 100 8.92 4.88 -5.88
C ASP A 100 8.49 6.34 -6.03
N ALA A 101 9.44 7.26 -5.90
CA ALA A 101 9.19 8.67 -6.10
C ALA A 101 10.09 9.20 -7.21
N ALA A 102 9.51 9.95 -8.13
CA ALA A 102 10.27 10.58 -9.21
C ALA A 102 9.77 12.01 -9.44
N ALA A 103 10.70 12.92 -9.72
CA ALA A 103 10.39 14.30 -10.06
C ALA A 103 11.31 14.79 -11.17
N ASN A 104 10.74 15.53 -12.12
CA ASN A 104 11.43 16.15 -13.24
C ASN A 104 11.02 17.62 -13.32
N TYR A 105 12.00 18.49 -13.50
CA TYR A 105 11.80 19.92 -13.67
C TYR A 105 12.61 20.46 -14.85
N THR A 106 11.95 21.14 -15.79
CA THR A 106 12.57 21.79 -16.94
C THR A 106 13.01 23.19 -16.55
N LEU A 107 14.32 23.38 -16.37
CA LEU A 107 14.95 24.66 -16.02
C LEU A 107 14.98 25.60 -17.24
N THR A 108 15.37 25.05 -18.39
CA THR A 108 15.39 25.74 -19.69
C THR A 108 14.95 24.75 -20.79
N PRO A 109 14.69 25.18 -22.04
CA PRO A 109 14.36 24.25 -23.12
C PRO A 109 15.41 23.16 -23.39
N ARG A 110 16.62 23.29 -22.84
CA ARG A 110 17.74 22.35 -23.01
C ARG A 110 18.22 21.71 -21.71
N SER A 111 17.73 22.13 -20.54
CA SER A 111 18.22 21.65 -19.25
C SER A 111 17.08 21.19 -18.35
N ARG A 112 17.30 20.07 -17.67
CA ARG A 112 16.34 19.45 -16.76
C ARG A 112 17.03 18.97 -15.50
N LEU A 113 16.33 19.08 -14.38
CA LEU A 113 16.66 18.45 -13.12
C LEU A 113 15.75 17.22 -12.96
N ALA A 114 16.35 16.08 -12.59
CA ALA A 114 15.62 14.84 -12.31
C ALA A 114 16.05 14.28 -10.96
N LEU A 115 15.07 13.85 -10.16
CA LEU A 115 15.26 13.18 -8.88
C LEU A 115 14.46 11.88 -8.91
N ARG A 116 15.03 10.80 -8.38
CA ARG A 116 14.33 9.54 -8.18
C ARG A 116 14.79 8.90 -6.87
N GLU A 117 13.84 8.41 -6.10
CA GLU A 117 14.05 7.68 -4.85
C GLU A 117 13.31 6.35 -4.90
N LEU A 118 13.97 5.30 -4.43
CA LEU A 118 13.48 3.91 -4.48
C LEU A 118 13.90 3.19 -3.19
N PHE A 119 12.94 2.68 -2.43
CA PHE A 119 13.20 1.80 -1.28
C PHE A 119 12.15 0.69 -1.17
#